data_AF-A0A5E7E7Q6-F1
#
_entry.id   AF-A0A5E7E7Q6-F1
#
_cell.length_a   1.000
_cell.length_b   1.000
_cell.length_c   1.000
_cell.angle_alpha   90.00
_cell.angle_beta   90.00
_cell.angle_gamma   90.00
#
_symmetry.space_group_name_H-M   'P 1'
#
loop_
_entity.id
_entity.type
_entity.pdbx_description
1 polymer ?
#
loop_
_entity_poly.entity_id
_entity_poly.type
_entity_poly.pdbx_seq_one_letter_code
_entity_poly.pdbx_strand_id
1 'polypeptide(L)'
;MIIRPLSAALLVLCAGFSASALAHNPMCECKAIDAEQIRCTGGFSDGSGAPGVTLDVIGYDETILVPGKLGADSTLTFKKPGAEFYVLFDAGPGHVVEIDQADIEAP
;
A
#
# COMPACT_ATOMS: atom_id res chain seq x y z
N MET A 1 24.54 -46.80 -1.43
CA MET A 1 23.44 -45.86 -1.67
C MET A 1 23.55 -45.36 -3.11
N ILE A 2 22.91 -46.05 -4.07
CA ILE A 2 22.98 -45.68 -5.50
C ILE A 2 21.73 -44.86 -5.81
N ILE A 3 21.89 -43.55 -5.94
CA ILE A 3 20.81 -42.64 -6.32
C ILE A 3 20.50 -42.93 -7.80
N ARG A 4 19.26 -43.37 -8.10
CA ARG A 4 18.82 -43.69 -9.46
C ARG A 4 18.83 -42.40 -10.31
N PRO A 5 19.49 -42.37 -11.48
CA PRO A 5 19.69 -41.15 -12.28
C PRO A 5 18.38 -40.50 -12.74
N LEU A 6 17.30 -41.29 -12.86
CA LEU A 6 15.97 -40.81 -13.21
C LEU A 6 15.35 -39.91 -12.11
N SER A 7 15.60 -40.23 -10.84
CA SER A 7 15.13 -39.43 -9.70
C SER A 7 15.89 -38.11 -9.59
N ALA A 8 17.18 -38.10 -9.95
CA ALA A 8 17.99 -36.89 -9.99
C ALA A 8 17.55 -35.94 -11.12
N ALA A 9 17.28 -36.48 -12.31
CA ALA A 9 16.78 -35.69 -13.45
C ALA A 9 15.41 -35.05 -13.14
N LEU A 10 14.50 -35.78 -12.49
CA LEU A 10 13.18 -35.27 -12.12
C LEU A 10 13.26 -34.14 -11.08
N LEU A 11 14.19 -34.25 -10.10
CA LEU A 11 14.38 -33.22 -9.08
C LEU A 11 14.92 -31.91 -9.66
N VAL A 12 15.88 -32.01 -10.59
CA VAL A 12 16.44 -30.85 -11.32
C VAL A 12 15.37 -30.19 -12.17
N LEU A 13 14.49 -30.98 -12.81
CA LEU A 13 13.40 -30.45 -13.60
C LEU A 13 12.40 -29.68 -12.73
N CYS A 14 11.97 -30.22 -11.60
CA CYS A 14 11.04 -29.55 -10.68
C CYS A 14 11.61 -28.24 -10.11
N ALA A 15 12.90 -28.20 -9.78
CA ALA A 15 13.55 -26.97 -9.32
C ALA A 15 13.57 -25.88 -10.40
N GLY A 16 13.79 -26.27 -11.68
CA GLY A 16 13.84 -25.36 -12.82
C GLY A 16 12.51 -24.71 -13.20
N PHE A 17 11.37 -25.21 -12.72
CA PHE A 17 10.04 -24.63 -12.96
C PHE A 17 9.52 -23.75 -11.81
N SER A 18 10.38 -23.39 -10.85
CA SER A 18 9.97 -22.52 -9.74
C SER A 18 9.89 -21.06 -10.20
N ALA A 19 8.69 -20.50 -10.33
CA ALA A 19 8.49 -19.09 -10.66
C ALA A 19 8.74 -18.20 -9.43
N SER A 20 9.36 -17.04 -9.65
CA SER A 20 9.47 -16.01 -8.62
C SER A 20 8.12 -15.31 -8.44
N ALA A 21 7.58 -15.30 -7.23
CA ALA A 21 6.44 -14.46 -6.88
C ALA A 21 6.95 -13.05 -6.54
N LEU A 22 6.60 -12.05 -7.36
CA LEU A 22 6.79 -10.64 -6.97
C LEU A 22 5.60 -10.23 -6.09
N ALA A 23 5.84 -10.14 -4.79
CA ALA A 23 4.89 -9.58 -3.84
C ALA A 23 5.44 -8.23 -3.35
N HIS A 24 4.99 -7.13 -3.96
CA HIS A 24 5.26 -5.81 -3.41
C HIS A 24 4.25 -5.49 -2.30
N ASN A 25 4.72 -4.90 -1.21
CA ASN A 25 3.85 -4.51 -0.12
C ASN A 25 3.36 -3.07 -0.34
N PRO A 26 2.06 -2.78 -0.18
CA PRO A 26 1.58 -1.40 -0.25
C PRO A 26 2.25 -0.55 0.84
N MET A 27 2.53 0.70 0.52
CA MET A 27 3.09 1.69 1.42
C MET A 27 2.37 3.01 1.21
N CYS A 28 2.09 3.72 2.30
CA CYS A 28 1.53 5.06 2.24
C CYS A 28 2.07 5.88 3.40
N GLU A 29 2.41 7.13 3.12
CA GLU A 29 2.92 8.09 4.10
C GLU A 29 2.11 9.37 3.99
N CYS A 30 1.68 9.91 5.13
CA CYS A 30 0.91 11.15 5.21
C CYS A 30 1.63 12.17 6.08
N LYS A 31 1.66 13.43 5.63
CA LYS A 31 2.29 14.56 6.33
C LYS A 31 1.37 15.76 6.32
N ALA A 32 1.32 16.48 7.44
CA ALA A 32 0.75 17.82 7.44
C ALA A 32 1.69 18.75 6.64
N ILE A 33 1.15 19.42 5.62
CA ILE A 33 1.93 20.39 4.81
C ILE A 33 1.72 21.83 5.30
N ASP A 34 0.63 22.06 6.03
CA ASP A 34 0.34 23.26 6.79
C ASP A 34 -0.69 22.91 7.90
N ALA A 35 -1.28 23.91 8.56
CA ALA A 35 -2.25 23.70 9.63
C ALA A 35 -3.61 23.14 9.17
N GLU A 36 -3.95 23.29 7.89
CA GLU A 36 -5.25 22.89 7.32
C GLU A 36 -5.16 21.73 6.34
N GLN A 37 -3.98 21.41 5.81
CA GLN A 37 -3.81 20.45 4.72
C GLN A 37 -2.88 19.30 5.08
N ILE A 38 -3.27 18.10 4.63
CA ILE A 38 -2.48 16.88 4.71
C ILE A 38 -2.21 16.41 3.29
N ARG A 39 -0.98 15.99 3.03
CA ARG A 39 -0.58 15.30 1.81
C ARG A 39 -0.19 13.87 2.12
N CYS A 40 -0.81 12.93 1.43
CA CYS A 40 -0.43 11.53 1.43
C CYS A 40 0.22 11.14 0.12
N THR A 41 1.21 10.25 0.18
CA THR A 41 1.87 9.62 -0.97
C THR A 41 1.75 8.12 -0.81
N GLY A 42 1.17 7.44 -1.80
CA GLY A 42 1.07 5.98 -1.82
C GLY A 42 1.98 5.36 -2.87
N GLY A 43 2.33 4.10 -2.66
CA GLY A 43 3.20 3.33 -3.54
C GLY A 43 3.39 1.91 -3.04
N PHE A 44 4.46 1.27 -3.49
CA PHE A 44 4.78 -0.11 -3.14
C PHE A 44 6.26 -0.27 -2.75
N SER A 45 6.56 -1.33 -2.00
CA SER A 45 7.91 -1.60 -1.47
C SER A 45 8.99 -1.84 -2.53
N ASP A 46 8.61 -2.02 -3.80
CA ASP A 46 9.52 -2.13 -4.94
C ASP A 46 9.89 -0.76 -5.56
N GLY A 47 9.36 0.33 -5.00
CA GLY A 47 9.58 1.71 -5.46
C GLY A 47 8.61 2.18 -6.54
N SER A 48 7.65 1.35 -6.96
CA SER A 48 6.61 1.77 -7.89
C SER A 48 5.57 2.67 -7.21
N GLY A 49 5.01 3.61 -7.96
CA GLY A 49 3.91 4.48 -7.53
C GLY A 49 2.55 3.80 -7.67
N ALA A 50 1.50 4.44 -7.14
CA ALA A 50 0.14 3.92 -7.10
C ALA A 50 -0.91 4.90 -7.69
N PRO A 51 -0.73 5.45 -8.91
CA PRO A 51 -1.67 6.41 -9.47
C PRO A 51 -3.07 5.79 -9.66
N GLY A 52 -4.11 6.52 -9.26
CA GLY A 52 -5.52 6.11 -9.37
C GLY A 52 -6.00 5.12 -8.29
N VAL A 53 -5.11 4.63 -7.44
CA VAL A 53 -5.46 3.79 -6.28
C VAL A 53 -6.24 4.62 -5.28
N THR A 54 -7.21 3.98 -4.61
CA THR A 54 -8.08 4.65 -3.65
C THR A 54 -7.30 5.09 -2.43
N LEU A 55 -7.54 6.33 -2.01
CA LEU A 55 -7.06 6.89 -0.75
C LEU A 55 -8.19 7.69 -0.12
N ASP A 56 -8.94 7.05 0.77
CA ASP A 56 -10.09 7.63 1.43
C ASP A 56 -9.72 8.09 2.84
N VAL A 57 -10.34 9.18 3.29
CA VAL A 57 -10.24 9.65 4.67
C VAL A 57 -11.52 9.28 5.37
N ILE A 58 -11.40 8.46 6.41
CA ILE A 58 -12.53 7.76 7.03
C ILE A 58 -12.56 8.11 8.53
N GLY A 59 -13.74 8.44 9.04
CA GLY A 59 -13.96 8.61 10.48
C GLY A 59 -13.97 7.27 11.20
N TYR A 60 -13.69 7.25 12.51
CA TYR A 60 -13.78 6.00 13.29
C TYR A 60 -15.21 5.44 13.43
N ASP A 61 -16.22 6.17 12.97
CA ASP A 61 -17.60 5.69 12.81
C ASP A 61 -17.84 5.01 11.45
N GLU A 62 -16.77 4.78 10.67
CA GLU A 62 -16.75 4.23 9.31
C GLU A 62 -17.38 5.14 8.25
N THR A 63 -17.62 6.42 8.57
CA THR A 63 -18.08 7.40 7.59
C THR A 63 -16.93 7.85 6.72
N ILE A 64 -17.07 7.78 5.39
CA ILE A 64 -16.13 8.39 4.45
C ILE A 64 -16.27 9.93 4.55
N LEU A 65 -15.26 10.58 5.14
CA LEU A 65 -15.19 12.03 5.31
C LEU A 65 -14.70 12.72 4.03
N VAL A 66 -13.71 12.11 3.37
CA VAL A 66 -13.17 12.57 2.08
C VAL A 66 -12.93 11.36 1.18
N PRO A 67 -13.74 11.14 0.14
CA PRO A 67 -13.44 10.13 -0.87
C PRO A 67 -12.29 10.61 -1.77
N GLY A 68 -11.38 9.72 -2.15
CA GLY A 68 -10.17 10.11 -2.86
C GLY A 68 -9.49 9.01 -3.68
N LYS A 69 -8.67 9.47 -4.62
CA LYS A 69 -7.75 8.64 -5.39
C LYS A 69 -6.43 9.37 -5.54
N LEU A 70 -5.34 8.61 -5.56
CA LEU A 70 -4.01 9.15 -5.80
C LEU A 70 -3.92 9.73 -7.23
N GLY A 71 -3.29 10.90 -7.35
CA GLY A 71 -3.00 11.55 -8.62
C GLY A 71 -1.96 10.82 -9.46
N ALA A 72 -1.62 11.39 -10.62
CA ALA A 72 -0.61 10.82 -11.52
C ALA A 72 0.79 10.74 -10.89
N ASP A 73 1.08 11.57 -9.89
CA ASP A 73 2.30 11.57 -9.09
C ASP A 73 2.19 10.68 -7.83
N SER A 74 1.13 9.88 -7.72
CA SER A 74 0.82 9.03 -6.57
C SER A 74 0.57 9.79 -5.26
N THR A 75 0.15 11.06 -5.34
CA THR A 75 -0.19 11.85 -4.16
C THR A 75 -1.66 12.23 -4.09
N LEU A 76 -2.17 12.47 -2.89
CA LEU A 76 -3.43 13.16 -2.64
C LEU A 76 -3.21 14.22 -1.56
N THR A 77 -3.68 15.44 -1.80
CA THR A 77 -3.73 16.50 -0.79
C THR A 77 -5.19 16.79 -0.46
N PHE A 78 -5.53 16.81 0.83
CA PHE A 78 -6.88 17.07 1.30
C PHE A 78 -6.88 17.98 2.53
N LYS A 79 -8.02 18.62 2.79
CA LYS A 79 -8.21 19.42 4.00
C LYS A 79 -8.36 18.51 5.22
N LYS A 80 -7.58 18.76 6.27
CA LYS A 80 -7.66 18.05 7.55
C LYS A 80 -9.10 18.08 8.08
N PRO A 81 -9.75 16.92 8.27
CA PRO A 81 -11.08 16.86 8.87
C PRO A 81 -11.11 17.45 10.29
N GLY A 82 -12.25 18.00 10.68
CA GLY A 82 -12.48 18.44 12.06
C GLY A 82 -12.90 17.31 13.01
N ALA A 83 -13.24 16.14 12.47
CA ALA A 83 -13.51 14.92 13.22
C ALA A 83 -12.25 14.05 13.27
N GLU A 84 -12.19 13.14 14.23
CA GLU A 84 -11.16 12.11 14.31
C GLU A 84 -11.25 11.15 13.10
N PHE A 85 -10.11 10.76 12.54
CA PHE A 85 -10.05 10.02 11.27
C PHE A 85 -8.81 9.13 11.15
N TYR A 86 -8.86 8.23 10.19
CA TYR A 86 -7.72 7.54 9.61
C TYR A 86 -7.74 7.67 8.08
N VAL A 87 -6.59 7.47 7.45
CA VAL A 87 -6.46 7.42 5.99
C VAL A 87 -6.36 5.96 5.56
N LEU A 88 -7.25 5.52 4.66
CA LEU A 88 -7.22 4.20 4.06
C LEU A 88 -6.64 4.27 2.64
N PHE A 89 -5.46 3.69 2.46
CA PHE A 89 -4.92 3.37 1.14
C PHE A 89 -5.29 1.93 0.77
N ASP A 90 -6.15 1.75 -0.22
CA ASP A 90 -6.68 0.44 -0.63
C ASP A 90 -6.14 0.01 -1.99
N ALA A 91 -5.11 -0.85 -1.98
CA ALA A 91 -4.54 -1.47 -3.17
C ALA A 91 -5.17 -2.85 -3.50
N GLY A 92 -6.27 -3.22 -2.83
CA GLY A 92 -7.04 -4.45 -3.04
C GLY A 92 -7.15 -5.34 -1.80
N PRO A 93 -7.91 -6.45 -1.89
CA PRO A 93 -8.16 -7.33 -0.74
C PRO A 93 -6.88 -7.81 -0.06
N GLY A 94 -6.75 -7.50 1.23
CA GLY A 94 -5.57 -7.84 2.04
C GLY A 94 -4.32 -6.98 1.76
N HIS A 95 -4.42 -5.96 0.91
CA HIS A 95 -3.34 -5.03 0.55
C HIS A 95 -3.78 -3.60 0.86
N VAL A 96 -4.09 -3.36 2.13
CA VAL A 96 -4.50 -2.05 2.63
C VAL A 96 -3.45 -1.49 3.58
N VAL A 97 -3.32 -0.17 3.62
CA VAL A 97 -2.54 0.56 4.62
C VAL A 97 -3.45 1.59 5.26
N GLU A 98 -3.50 1.57 6.59
CA GLU A 98 -4.22 2.55 7.39
C GLU A 98 -3.20 3.45 8.09
N ILE A 99 -3.40 4.75 8.01
CA ILE A 99 -2.61 5.75 8.72
C ILE A 99 -3.54 6.45 9.70
N ASP A 100 -3.32 6.21 10.98
CA ASP A 100 -4.03 6.93 12.04
C ASP A 100 -3.62 8.41 12.01
N GLN A 101 -4.56 9.32 12.24
CA GLN A 101 -4.25 10.75 12.32
C GLN A 101 -3.17 11.08 13.36
N ALA A 102 -3.03 10.28 14.43
CA ALA A 102 -2.04 10.48 15.48
C ALA A 102 -0.62 10.19 14.98
N ASP A 103 -0.47 9.39 13.93
CA ASP A 103 0.79 9.05 13.29
C ASP A 103 1.17 10.02 12.16
N ILE A 104 0.32 11.00 11.85
CA ILE A 104 0.61 12.03 10.84
C ILE A 104 1.50 13.10 11.46
N GLU A 105 2.75 13.14 11.00
CA GLU A 105 3.74 14.12 11.47
C GLU A 105 3.27 15.56 11.22
N ALA A 106 3.46 16.41 12.23
CA ALA A 106 3.28 17.85 12.13
C ALA A 106 4.43 18.48 11.32
N PRO A 107 4.22 19.68 10.73
CA PRO A 107 5.25 20.36 9.93
C PRO A 107 6.51 20.75 10.73
#